data_AF-A0A1A0J7B2-F1
#
_entry.id   AF-A0A1A0J7B2-F1
#
_cell.length_a   1.000
_cell.length_b   1.000
_cell.length_c   1.000
_cell.angle_alpha   90.00
_cell.angle_beta   90.00
_cell.angle_gamma   90.00
#
_symmetry.space_group_name_H-M   'P 1'
#
loop_
_entity.id
_entity.type
_entity.pdbx_description
1 polymer ?
#
loop_
_entity_poly.entity_id
_entity_poly.type
_entity_poly.pdbx_seq_one_letter_code
_entity_poly.pdbx_strand_id
1 'polypeptide(L)'
;MSDTTIRDAATWQLGVPTGYAQRIAHVLAIAGVNQARHTRTRLQRDDDQAREHGPAAIELFEIAVGNQIGAAEDRLEQIVWDNQWALTSALADALTWHDTSEIADQKLTELCDAFAHQWGVNIDTEQMQVGIDPDFDAIGAQSRAQAAALFARQSAAIGIIEDLPLAPEAKPVVGQALLRWRGESLDEAPTYALSSAEQRRAQLDTDLDAAGLTTDDRTRVDFVVDYLTGDTRNIDLLTSPVFVDPGEEARGRIPELLAGFDEGHVTAKQMAAEIAVMTAEDQARVREVGKAIRDGQYPDLQLWPGYADRDKLTEQLSLLAGDVEDLRATADYLAENDISNESPETWGVGDETAATIERLRERSDEIVAAATLQHGLADNGFGFRGQWQVLDDPDGRALACEQRRRLRAALGSDCVEVGIDADLHLLGVDVHAPLVGEGVAQFGQFLVRDLGGVVPGQRVGQRGGQRPLVVPHDLFQPVLGGPDLVADGDLEQFDRGGSVFAGLVVVALEPGARVAGLVDPGDGQHVGDALGVAGRHTELPGRGVADGGVGHGDCLLMGGGGFRD
;
A
#
# COMPACT_ATOMS: atom_id res chain seq x y z
N MET A 1 -29.44 6.20 47.32
CA MET A 1 -28.31 7.03 47.78
C MET A 1 -27.08 6.42 47.18
N SER A 2 -26.89 6.70 45.89
CA SER A 2 -25.72 6.29 45.13
C SER A 2 -24.69 7.37 45.38
N ASP A 3 -23.56 6.97 45.97
CA ASP A 3 -22.42 7.81 46.27
C ASP A 3 -21.74 8.13 44.94
N THR A 4 -22.32 9.08 44.18
CA THR A 4 -21.67 9.70 43.03
C THR A 4 -20.55 10.54 43.62
N THR A 5 -19.42 9.90 43.87
CA THR A 5 -18.18 10.56 44.23
C THR A 5 -17.92 11.55 43.10
N ILE A 6 -18.14 12.83 43.40
CA ILE A 6 -17.67 13.94 42.59
C ILE A 6 -16.16 13.73 42.54
N ARG A 7 -15.68 13.12 41.46
CA ARG A 7 -14.27 13.18 41.08
C ARG A 7 -14.01 14.67 40.95
N ASP A 8 -13.41 15.25 42.00
CA ASP A 8 -12.82 16.57 41.94
C ASP A 8 -12.13 16.67 40.59
N ALA A 9 -12.33 17.78 39.88
CA ALA A 9 -11.67 18.12 38.63
C ALA A 9 -10.17 18.30 38.91
N ALA A 10 -9.51 17.19 39.26
CA ALA A 10 -8.09 17.01 39.24
C ALA A 10 -7.71 17.47 37.84
N THR A 11 -6.93 18.56 37.81
CA THR A 11 -6.28 19.07 36.61
C THR A 11 -5.84 17.87 35.79
N TRP A 12 -6.51 17.62 34.67
CA TRP A 12 -6.18 16.55 33.74
C TRP A 12 -4.71 16.75 33.38
N GLN A 13 -3.83 15.99 34.02
CA GLN A 13 -2.42 16.01 33.67
C GLN A 13 -2.34 15.22 32.38
N LEU A 14 -2.16 15.94 31.28
CA LEU A 14 -1.88 15.34 29.98
C LEU A 14 -0.53 14.61 30.11
N GLY A 15 -0.59 13.30 30.35
CA GLY A 15 0.59 12.45 30.23
C GLY A 15 1.18 12.56 28.82
N VAL A 16 2.47 12.36 28.69
CA VAL A 16 3.14 12.30 27.38
C VAL A 16 3.08 10.86 26.88
N PRO A 17 2.63 10.59 25.64
CA PRO A 17 2.57 9.23 25.12
C PRO A 17 3.99 8.68 24.89
N THR A 18 4.30 7.52 25.50
CA THR A 18 5.67 6.98 25.56
C THR A 18 5.92 5.76 24.66
N GLY A 19 4.87 5.05 24.23
CA GLY A 19 4.95 3.87 23.37
C GLY A 19 4.40 4.11 21.96
N TYR A 20 4.90 3.37 20.97
CA TYR A 20 4.51 3.54 19.56
C TYR A 20 2.99 3.44 19.36
N ALA A 21 2.37 2.34 19.79
CA ALA A 21 0.93 2.14 19.58
C ALA A 21 0.09 3.10 20.43
N GLN A 22 0.56 3.51 21.62
CA GLN A 22 -0.09 4.56 22.41
C GLN A 22 -0.04 5.92 21.71
N ARG A 23 1.10 6.28 21.08
CA ARG A 23 1.22 7.51 20.27
C ARG A 23 0.24 7.48 19.10
N ILE A 24 0.17 6.39 18.34
CA ILE A 24 -0.80 6.23 17.25
C ILE A 24 -2.24 6.38 17.77
N ALA A 25 -2.62 5.62 18.81
CA ALA A 25 -3.95 5.68 19.39
C ALA A 25 -4.32 7.10 19.88
N HIS A 26 -3.35 7.83 20.44
CA HIS A 26 -3.53 9.22 20.84
C HIS A 26 -3.84 10.14 19.65
N VAL A 27 -3.13 10.00 18.52
CA VAL A 27 -3.41 10.77 17.29
C VAL A 27 -4.80 10.46 16.74
N LEU A 28 -5.16 9.17 16.67
CA LEU A 28 -6.48 8.74 16.20
C LEU A 28 -7.60 9.33 17.08
N ALA A 29 -7.44 9.30 18.40
CA ALA A 29 -8.41 9.89 19.32
C ALA A 29 -8.51 11.42 19.15
N ILE A 30 -7.39 12.14 19.01
CA ILE A 30 -7.38 13.58 18.76
C ILE A 30 -8.12 13.91 17.46
N ALA A 31 -7.82 13.19 16.38
CA ALA A 31 -8.47 13.38 15.09
C ALA A 31 -9.98 13.17 15.19
N GLY A 32 -10.44 12.08 15.82
CA GLY A 32 -11.86 11.79 15.99
C GLY A 32 -12.60 12.87 16.82
N VAL A 33 -11.98 13.32 17.91
CA VAL A 33 -12.50 14.40 18.76
C VAL A 33 -12.61 15.73 18.00
N ASN A 34 -11.58 16.10 17.23
CA ASN A 34 -11.59 17.32 16.45
C ASN A 34 -12.60 17.27 15.28
N GLN A 35 -12.76 16.13 14.63
CA GLN A 35 -13.79 15.90 13.62
C GLN A 35 -15.20 16.08 14.22
N ALA A 36 -15.45 15.56 15.42
CA ALA A 36 -16.71 15.77 16.13
C ALA A 36 -16.96 17.24 16.46
N ARG A 37 -15.95 17.95 17.00
CA ARG A 37 -16.02 19.39 17.28
C ARG A 37 -16.33 20.19 16.02
N HIS A 38 -15.63 19.90 14.93
CA HIS A 38 -15.84 20.55 13.65
C HIS A 38 -17.26 20.34 13.14
N THR A 39 -17.75 19.09 13.21
CA THR A 39 -19.10 18.72 12.77
C THR A 39 -20.17 19.40 13.60
N ARG A 40 -20.06 19.40 14.94
CA ARG A 40 -20.99 20.12 15.84
C ARG A 40 -21.00 21.62 15.54
N THR A 41 -19.84 22.23 15.33
CA THR A 41 -19.73 23.65 14.98
C THR A 41 -20.38 23.96 13.63
N ARG A 42 -20.24 23.07 12.65
CA ARG A 42 -20.91 23.19 11.34
C ARG A 42 -22.42 23.08 11.49
N LEU A 43 -22.92 22.08 12.21
CA LEU A 43 -24.35 21.89 12.46
C LEU A 43 -24.99 23.07 13.18
N GLN A 44 -24.29 23.67 14.17
CA GLN A 44 -24.76 24.87 14.83
C GLN A 44 -24.89 26.06 13.87
N ARG A 45 -23.89 26.25 12.99
CA ARG A 45 -23.93 27.29 11.95
C ARG A 45 -25.08 27.05 10.97
N ASP A 46 -25.29 25.80 10.56
CA ASP A 46 -26.36 25.41 9.63
C ASP A 46 -27.75 25.61 10.27
N ASP A 47 -27.92 25.32 11.57
CA ASP A 47 -29.15 25.58 12.35
C ASP A 47 -29.43 27.09 12.46
N ASP A 48 -28.43 27.89 12.83
CA ASP A 48 -28.56 29.34 12.91
C ASP A 48 -28.95 29.93 11.54
N GLN A 49 -28.32 29.47 10.46
CA GLN A 49 -28.67 29.86 9.09
C GLN A 49 -30.12 29.43 8.74
N ALA A 50 -30.54 28.22 9.08
CA ALA A 50 -31.89 27.75 8.83
C ALA A 50 -32.94 28.60 9.57
N ARG A 51 -32.65 29.01 10.82
CA ARG A 51 -33.51 29.90 11.60
C ARG A 51 -33.67 31.28 10.97
N GLU A 52 -32.61 31.83 10.39
CA GLU A 52 -32.68 33.10 9.65
C GLU A 52 -33.56 33.01 8.38
N HIS A 53 -33.60 31.84 7.73
CA HIS A 53 -34.38 31.60 6.51
C HIS A 53 -35.85 31.19 6.79
N GLY A 54 -36.21 30.99 8.05
CA GLY A 54 -37.59 30.76 8.51
C GLY A 54 -38.01 29.29 8.62
N PRO A 55 -39.28 29.01 8.99
CA PRO A 55 -39.72 27.68 9.43
C PRO A 55 -39.50 26.54 8.42
N ALA A 56 -39.65 26.82 7.11
CA ALA A 56 -39.45 25.81 6.08
C ALA A 56 -37.97 25.38 5.96
N ALA A 57 -37.02 26.29 6.20
CA ALA A 57 -35.60 25.95 6.20
C ALA A 57 -35.22 25.14 7.44
N ILE A 58 -35.83 25.44 8.60
CA ILE A 58 -35.68 24.65 9.83
C ILE A 58 -36.15 23.22 9.61
N GLU A 59 -37.34 23.02 9.01
CA GLU A 59 -37.86 21.68 8.72
C GLU A 59 -36.92 20.88 7.79
N LEU A 60 -36.37 21.52 6.76
CA LEU A 60 -35.38 20.89 5.88
C LEU A 60 -34.08 20.54 6.60
N PHE A 61 -33.61 21.41 7.50
CA PHE A 61 -32.45 21.16 8.33
C PHE A 61 -32.69 19.98 9.28
N GLU A 62 -33.82 19.92 9.97
CA GLU A 62 -34.18 18.81 10.86
C GLU A 62 -34.24 17.47 10.12
N ILE A 63 -34.80 17.43 8.90
CA ILE A 63 -34.79 16.23 8.04
C ILE A 63 -33.34 15.84 7.68
N ALA A 64 -32.50 16.80 7.30
CA ALA A 64 -31.11 16.54 6.95
C ALA A 64 -30.29 16.01 8.14
N VAL A 65 -30.52 16.56 9.34
CA VAL A 65 -29.92 16.08 10.59
C VAL A 65 -30.41 14.67 10.92
N GLY A 66 -31.71 14.39 10.82
CA GLY A 66 -32.27 13.06 11.03
C GLY A 66 -31.65 12.00 10.10
N ASN A 67 -31.43 12.34 8.82
CA ASN A 67 -30.74 11.46 7.88
C ASN A 67 -29.26 11.24 8.25
N GLN A 68 -28.57 12.27 8.74
CA GLN A 68 -27.17 12.15 9.19
C GLN A 68 -27.05 11.28 10.44
N ILE A 69 -27.99 11.41 11.39
CA ILE A 69 -28.07 10.56 12.59
C ILE A 69 -28.28 9.10 12.16
N GLY A 70 -29.28 8.81 11.33
CA GLY A 70 -29.54 7.44 10.87
C GLY A 70 -28.34 6.82 10.14
N ALA A 71 -27.67 7.57 9.27
CA ALA A 71 -26.46 7.09 8.60
C ALA A 71 -25.28 6.88 9.56
N ALA A 72 -25.16 7.69 10.62
CA ALA A 72 -24.16 7.50 11.66
C ALA A 72 -24.46 6.27 12.51
N GLU A 73 -25.72 6.04 12.88
CA GLU A 73 -26.18 4.83 13.58
C GLU A 73 -25.84 3.57 12.79
N ASP A 74 -26.15 3.54 11.48
CA ASP A 74 -25.82 2.42 10.61
C ASP A 74 -24.30 2.10 10.61
N ARG A 75 -23.45 3.13 10.59
CA ARG A 75 -21.98 2.96 10.66
C ARG A 75 -21.52 2.49 12.04
N LEU A 76 -22.10 3.03 13.10
CA LEU A 76 -21.77 2.70 14.50
C LEU A 76 -22.19 1.27 14.87
N GLU A 77 -23.26 0.74 14.28
CA GLU A 77 -23.64 -0.66 14.43
C GLU A 77 -22.67 -1.61 13.70
N GLN A 78 -22.00 -1.12 12.66
CA GLN A 78 -21.10 -1.90 11.79
C GLN A 78 -19.61 -1.63 12.06
N ILE A 79 -19.25 -1.14 13.26
CA ILE A 79 -17.85 -0.86 13.62
C ILE A 79 -16.99 -2.12 13.42
N VAL A 80 -15.97 -1.98 12.58
CA VAL A 80 -14.93 -3.00 12.37
C VAL A 80 -13.87 -2.82 13.44
N TRP A 81 -14.07 -3.42 14.61
CA TRP A 81 -13.18 -3.26 15.78
C TRP A 81 -11.73 -3.68 15.53
N ASP A 82 -11.50 -4.60 14.59
CA ASP A 82 -10.16 -5.04 14.20
C ASP A 82 -9.44 -4.03 13.31
N ASN A 83 -10.15 -3.06 12.71
CA ASN A 83 -9.57 -1.97 11.92
C ASN A 83 -9.44 -0.72 12.81
N GLN A 84 -8.28 -0.55 13.44
CA GLN A 84 -8.03 0.57 14.35
C GLN A 84 -8.22 1.95 13.69
N TRP A 85 -8.01 2.07 12.38
CA TRP A 85 -8.18 3.32 11.64
C TRP A 85 -9.64 3.74 11.57
N ALA A 86 -10.55 2.77 11.43
CA ALA A 86 -12.00 2.99 11.41
C ALA A 86 -12.54 3.52 12.74
N LEU A 87 -11.84 3.27 13.86
CA LEU A 87 -12.26 3.75 15.18
C LEU A 87 -12.25 5.28 15.27
N THR A 88 -11.44 5.97 14.46
CA THR A 88 -11.40 7.44 14.42
C THR A 88 -12.74 8.03 13.98
N SER A 89 -13.24 7.59 12.82
CA SER A 89 -14.51 8.07 12.26
C SER A 89 -15.70 7.62 13.12
N ALA A 90 -15.64 6.39 13.67
CA ALA A 90 -16.64 5.91 14.62
C ALA A 90 -16.68 6.76 15.91
N LEU A 91 -15.52 7.13 16.45
CA LEU A 91 -15.43 8.04 17.59
C LEU A 91 -15.99 9.42 17.27
N ALA A 92 -15.69 9.95 16.08
CA ALA A 92 -16.23 11.24 15.63
C ALA A 92 -17.76 11.22 15.52
N ASP A 93 -18.35 10.17 14.93
CA ASP A 93 -19.79 9.98 14.84
C ASP A 93 -20.43 9.84 16.23
N ALA A 94 -19.87 8.98 17.08
CA ALA A 94 -20.38 8.75 18.43
C ALA A 94 -20.34 10.04 19.28
N LEU A 95 -19.22 10.76 19.27
CA LEU A 95 -19.10 12.06 19.94
C LEU A 95 -20.02 13.12 19.33
N THR A 96 -20.30 13.11 18.04
CA THR A 96 -21.20 14.10 17.44
C THR A 96 -22.63 13.89 17.94
N TRP A 97 -23.08 12.64 18.03
CA TRP A 97 -24.50 12.30 18.13
C TRP A 97 -24.96 11.69 19.46
N HIS A 98 -24.06 11.43 20.43
CA HIS A 98 -24.43 10.75 21.69
C HIS A 98 -25.58 11.39 22.47
N ASP A 99 -25.75 12.71 22.42
CA ASP A 99 -26.84 13.41 23.12
C ASP A 99 -28.23 13.15 22.50
N THR A 100 -28.26 12.65 21.25
CA THR A 100 -29.47 12.50 20.44
C THR A 100 -29.75 11.08 19.97
N SER A 101 -28.80 10.15 20.15
CA SER A 101 -28.91 8.75 19.71
C SER A 101 -28.41 7.82 20.82
N GLU A 102 -29.27 6.88 21.24
CA GLU A 102 -28.91 5.85 22.23
C GLU A 102 -27.79 4.93 21.73
N ILE A 103 -27.77 4.64 20.41
CA ILE A 103 -26.71 3.84 19.78
C ILE A 103 -25.38 4.59 19.86
N ALA A 104 -25.37 5.89 19.56
CA ALA A 104 -24.17 6.71 19.65
C ALA A 104 -23.65 6.82 21.09
N ASP A 105 -24.51 6.98 22.09
CA ASP A 105 -24.12 7.01 23.50
C ASP A 105 -23.52 5.68 23.97
N GLN A 106 -24.16 4.56 23.61
CA GLN A 106 -23.63 3.23 23.91
C GLN A 106 -22.25 3.03 23.25
N LYS A 107 -22.13 3.32 21.96
CA LYS A 107 -20.88 3.14 21.22
C LYS A 107 -19.79 4.08 21.66
N LEU A 108 -20.12 5.31 22.09
CA LEU A 108 -19.16 6.22 22.68
C LEU A 108 -18.52 5.62 23.93
N THR A 109 -19.33 4.99 24.79
CA THR A 109 -18.82 4.30 25.99
C THR A 109 -17.88 3.16 25.61
N GLU A 110 -18.30 2.29 24.67
CA GLU A 110 -17.48 1.17 24.19
C GLU A 110 -16.14 1.64 23.56
N LEU A 111 -16.17 2.71 22.78
CA LEU A 111 -14.99 3.30 22.13
C LEU A 111 -14.04 3.93 23.16
N CYS A 112 -14.56 4.71 24.11
CA CYS A 112 -13.76 5.29 25.19
C CYS A 112 -13.10 4.19 26.03
N ASP A 113 -13.85 3.13 26.37
CA ASP A 113 -13.31 1.97 27.07
C ASP A 113 -12.22 1.27 26.26
N ALA A 114 -12.38 1.12 24.94
CA ALA A 114 -11.36 0.51 24.09
C ALA A 114 -10.05 1.31 24.10
N PHE A 115 -10.11 2.63 23.89
CA PHE A 115 -8.93 3.51 23.91
C PHE A 115 -8.24 3.53 25.28
N ALA A 116 -9.03 3.60 26.37
CA ALA A 116 -8.50 3.64 27.73
C ALA A 116 -7.88 2.30 28.14
N HIS A 117 -8.56 1.17 27.94
CA HIS A 117 -8.07 -0.13 28.37
C HIS A 117 -6.91 -0.66 27.53
N GLN A 118 -6.90 -0.40 26.21
CA GLN A 118 -5.87 -0.93 25.33
C GLN A 118 -4.60 -0.10 25.37
N TRP A 119 -4.72 1.23 25.47
CA TRP A 119 -3.60 2.15 25.26
C TRP A 119 -3.47 3.26 26.31
N GLY A 120 -4.34 3.30 27.32
CA GLY A 120 -4.33 4.36 28.34
C GLY A 120 -4.69 5.73 27.78
N VAL A 121 -5.43 5.78 26.67
CA VAL A 121 -5.90 7.02 26.05
C VAL A 121 -7.29 7.34 26.61
N ASN A 122 -7.39 8.40 27.41
CA ASN A 122 -8.63 8.84 28.02
C ASN A 122 -9.25 9.96 27.19
N ILE A 123 -10.56 9.83 26.91
CA ILE A 123 -11.32 10.82 26.15
C ILE A 123 -12.33 11.45 27.11
N ASP A 124 -12.19 12.75 27.37
CA ASP A 124 -13.19 13.57 28.07
C ASP A 124 -14.28 13.92 27.06
N THR A 125 -15.43 13.27 27.15
CA THR A 125 -16.55 13.46 26.22
C THR A 125 -17.25 14.80 26.41
N GLU A 126 -17.19 15.40 27.61
CA GLU A 126 -17.82 16.69 27.93
C GLU A 126 -16.97 17.85 27.41
N GLN A 127 -15.66 17.85 27.70
CA GLN A 127 -14.74 18.88 27.23
C GLN A 127 -14.21 18.61 25.81
N MET A 128 -14.52 17.43 25.28
CA MET A 128 -13.97 16.91 24.02
C MET A 128 -12.44 16.95 24.03
N GLN A 129 -11.80 16.50 25.10
CA GLN A 129 -10.35 16.50 25.24
C GLN A 129 -9.81 15.08 25.25
N VAL A 130 -8.56 14.93 24.80
CA VAL A 130 -7.84 13.65 24.84
C VAL A 130 -6.67 13.81 25.78
N GLY A 131 -6.47 12.82 26.65
CA GLY A 131 -5.33 12.75 27.56
C GLY A 131 -4.78 11.34 27.69
N ILE A 132 -3.60 11.23 28.28
CA ILE A 132 -2.94 9.96 28.57
C ILE A 132 -3.04 9.69 30.07
N ASP A 133 -3.44 8.48 30.43
CA ASP A 133 -3.36 7.98 31.80
C ASP A 133 -1.87 7.83 32.21
N PRO A 134 -1.37 8.62 33.17
CA PRO A 134 0.03 8.55 33.59
C PRO A 134 0.39 7.23 34.29
N ASP A 135 -0.59 6.49 34.81
CA ASP A 135 -0.39 5.22 35.51
C ASP A 135 -0.51 4.00 34.56
N PHE A 136 -0.83 4.22 33.28
CA PHE A 136 -0.97 3.15 32.30
C PHE A 136 0.40 2.59 31.86
N ASP A 137 0.57 1.28 31.94
CA ASP A 137 1.77 0.58 31.49
C ASP A 137 1.80 0.43 29.96
N ALA A 138 2.16 1.51 29.26
CA ALA A 138 2.26 1.55 27.81
C ALA A 138 3.27 0.54 27.24
N ILE A 139 4.36 0.27 27.95
CA ILE A 139 5.40 -0.68 27.52
C ILE A 139 4.87 -2.12 27.63
N GLY A 140 4.17 -2.44 28.72
CA GLY A 140 3.50 -3.73 28.90
C GLY A 140 2.42 -3.98 27.84
N ALA A 141 1.60 -2.97 27.54
CA ALA A 141 0.59 -3.04 26.49
C ALA A 141 1.21 -3.25 25.10
N GLN A 142 2.26 -2.49 24.76
CA GLN A 142 3.02 -2.67 23.51
C GLN A 142 3.62 -4.08 23.40
N SER A 143 4.24 -4.57 24.49
CA SER A 143 4.80 -5.93 24.54
C SER A 143 3.73 -7.00 24.33
N ARG A 144 2.53 -6.81 24.88
CA ARG A 144 1.38 -7.70 24.69
C ARG A 144 0.94 -7.71 23.23
N ALA A 145 0.80 -6.56 22.59
CA ALA A 145 0.40 -6.46 21.19
C ALA A 145 1.42 -7.12 20.26
N GLN A 146 2.72 -6.85 20.46
CA GLN A 146 3.80 -7.50 19.69
C GLN A 146 3.82 -9.03 19.89
N ALA A 147 3.65 -9.49 21.14
CA ALA A 147 3.60 -10.92 21.43
C ALA A 147 2.36 -11.57 20.78
N ALA A 148 1.22 -10.89 20.78
CA ALA A 148 0.01 -11.34 20.08
C ALA A 148 0.22 -11.47 18.57
N ALA A 149 0.80 -10.47 17.92
CA ALA A 149 1.14 -10.52 16.51
C ALA A 149 2.12 -11.66 16.19
N LEU A 150 3.15 -11.87 17.03
CA LEU A 150 4.08 -13.01 16.88
C LEU A 150 3.36 -14.36 17.02
N PHE A 151 2.51 -14.53 18.03
CA PHE A 151 1.77 -15.78 18.23
C PHE A 151 0.77 -16.07 17.11
N ALA A 152 0.13 -15.03 16.57
CA ALA A 152 -0.75 -15.14 15.41
C ALA A 152 0.03 -15.63 14.18
N ARG A 153 1.21 -15.05 13.90
CA ARG A 153 2.14 -15.52 12.84
C ARG A 153 2.54 -16.98 13.02
N GLN A 154 2.94 -17.35 14.23
CA GLN A 154 3.35 -18.72 14.55
C GLN A 154 2.19 -19.71 14.41
N SER A 155 0.97 -19.30 14.77
CA SER A 155 -0.24 -20.11 14.58
C SER A 155 -0.60 -20.27 13.11
N ALA A 156 -0.46 -19.21 12.31
CA ALA A 156 -0.63 -19.28 10.87
C ALA A 156 0.40 -20.21 10.22
N ALA A 157 1.67 -20.16 10.66
CA ALA A 157 2.71 -21.07 10.18
C ALA A 157 2.39 -22.54 10.45
N ILE A 158 1.88 -22.85 11.66
CA ILE A 158 1.39 -24.19 11.98
C ILE A 158 0.30 -24.62 10.99
N GLY A 159 -0.71 -23.79 10.76
CA GLY A 159 -1.80 -24.11 9.83
C GLY A 159 -1.30 -24.42 8.42
N ILE A 160 -0.40 -23.60 7.86
CA ILE A 160 0.16 -23.84 6.52
C ILE A 160 1.00 -25.13 6.50
N ILE A 161 1.82 -25.38 7.52
CA ILE A 161 2.66 -26.58 7.58
C ILE A 161 1.82 -27.84 7.76
N GLU A 162 0.69 -27.75 8.46
CA GLU A 162 -0.28 -28.85 8.58
C GLU A 162 -0.88 -29.25 7.22
N ASP A 163 -0.96 -28.34 6.25
CA ASP A 163 -1.46 -28.67 4.90
C ASP A 163 -0.36 -29.12 3.93
N LEU A 164 0.92 -29.00 4.31
CA LEU A 164 2.02 -29.48 3.50
C LEU A 164 1.97 -31.01 3.32
N PRO A 165 2.36 -31.53 2.12
CA PRO A 165 2.38 -32.96 1.82
C PRO A 165 3.62 -33.65 2.43
N LEU A 166 3.79 -33.52 3.75
CA LEU A 166 4.85 -34.19 4.50
C LEU A 166 4.59 -35.70 4.61
N ALA A 167 5.65 -36.47 4.84
CA ALA A 167 5.51 -37.90 5.12
C ALA A 167 4.56 -38.14 6.32
N PRO A 168 3.64 -39.13 6.26
CA PRO A 168 2.65 -39.37 7.31
C PRO A 168 3.26 -39.57 8.71
N GLU A 169 4.44 -40.18 8.78
CA GLU A 169 5.20 -40.40 10.01
C GLU A 169 5.85 -39.12 10.57
N ALA A 170 6.23 -38.18 9.71
CA ALA A 170 6.89 -36.93 10.12
C ALA A 170 5.88 -35.88 10.61
N LYS A 171 4.70 -35.82 9.97
CA LYS A 171 3.65 -34.83 10.25
C LYS A 171 3.30 -34.67 11.75
N PRO A 172 3.04 -35.74 12.54
CA PRO A 172 2.75 -35.59 13.97
C PRO A 172 3.95 -35.08 14.78
N VAL A 173 5.18 -35.43 14.38
CA VAL A 173 6.40 -34.99 15.07
C VAL A 173 6.66 -33.50 14.82
N VAL A 174 6.53 -33.07 13.56
CA VAL A 174 6.64 -31.66 13.15
C VAL A 174 5.56 -30.82 13.82
N GLY A 175 4.30 -31.26 13.81
CA GLY A 175 3.21 -30.54 14.47
C GLY A 175 3.47 -30.33 15.97
N GLN A 176 3.96 -31.35 16.68
CA GLN A 176 4.34 -31.21 18.09
C GLN A 176 5.53 -30.26 18.31
N ALA A 177 6.54 -30.31 17.43
CA ALA A 177 7.67 -29.38 17.49
C ALA A 177 7.22 -27.92 17.31
N LEU A 178 6.33 -27.66 16.33
CA LEU A 178 5.80 -26.33 16.07
C LEU A 178 4.91 -25.81 17.21
N LEU A 179 4.09 -26.67 17.84
CA LEU A 179 3.31 -26.29 19.01
C LEU A 179 4.20 -25.88 20.19
N ARG A 180 5.30 -26.61 20.44
CA ARG A 180 6.31 -26.23 21.44
C ARG A 180 7.01 -24.92 21.10
N TRP A 181 7.35 -24.72 19.83
CA TRP A 181 7.99 -23.51 19.33
C TRP A 181 7.11 -22.26 19.50
N ARG A 182 5.83 -22.35 19.14
CA ARG A 182 4.87 -21.27 19.36
C ARG A 182 4.73 -20.97 20.86
N GLY A 183 4.61 -22.01 21.68
CA GLY A 183 4.30 -21.92 23.10
C GLY A 183 2.81 -22.12 23.40
N GLU A 184 2.48 -22.15 24.69
CA GLU A 184 1.14 -22.53 25.20
C GLU A 184 0.16 -21.36 25.31
N SER A 185 0.61 -20.20 25.81
CA SER A 185 -0.24 -19.01 25.95
C SER A 185 0.59 -17.72 26.02
N LEU A 186 -0.05 -16.61 25.64
CA LEU A 186 0.46 -15.24 25.77
C LEU A 186 0.12 -14.61 27.12
N ASP A 187 -0.92 -15.09 27.79
CA ASP A 187 -1.60 -14.37 28.87
C ASP A 187 -0.71 -14.19 30.11
N GLU A 188 0.24 -15.09 30.32
CA GLU A 188 1.04 -15.12 31.55
C GLU A 188 2.35 -14.32 31.46
N ALA A 189 2.95 -14.17 30.27
CA ALA A 189 4.25 -13.48 30.13
C ALA A 189 4.58 -13.01 28.70
N PRO A 190 3.97 -11.92 28.19
CA PRO A 190 4.23 -11.41 26.85
C PRO A 190 5.71 -11.07 26.58
N THR A 191 6.36 -10.37 27.52
CA THR A 191 7.78 -10.01 27.39
C THR A 191 8.69 -11.24 27.32
N TYR A 192 8.37 -12.31 28.07
CA TYR A 192 9.11 -13.57 27.99
C TYR A 192 8.90 -14.25 26.64
N ALA A 193 7.68 -14.23 26.09
CA ALA A 193 7.38 -14.78 24.77
C ALA A 193 8.22 -14.11 23.68
N LEU A 194 8.40 -12.79 23.75
CA LEU A 194 9.29 -12.03 22.86
C LEU A 194 10.76 -12.37 23.10
N SER A 195 11.24 -12.27 24.34
CA SER A 195 12.66 -12.43 24.66
C SER A 195 13.20 -13.85 24.44
N SER A 196 12.33 -14.87 24.50
CA SER A 196 12.72 -16.27 24.27
C SER A 196 12.43 -16.76 22.85
N ALA A 197 11.96 -15.89 21.93
CA ALA A 197 11.61 -16.28 20.56
C ALA A 197 12.78 -16.95 19.81
N GLU A 198 13.99 -16.38 19.90
CA GLU A 198 15.20 -16.94 19.28
C GLU A 198 15.56 -18.31 19.87
N GLN A 199 15.49 -18.46 21.20
CA GLN A 199 15.73 -19.76 21.85
C GLN A 199 14.71 -20.81 21.41
N ARG A 200 13.42 -20.45 21.31
CA ARG A 200 12.39 -21.36 20.83
C ARG A 200 12.63 -21.75 19.37
N ARG A 201 13.09 -20.81 18.53
CA ARG A 201 13.46 -21.08 17.13
C ARG A 201 14.65 -22.06 17.02
N ALA A 202 15.67 -21.90 17.84
CA ALA A 202 16.80 -22.83 17.89
C ALA A 202 16.40 -24.23 18.40
N GLN A 203 15.45 -24.30 19.34
CA GLN A 203 14.87 -25.57 19.77
C GLN A 203 14.05 -26.23 18.66
N LEU A 204 13.27 -25.44 17.91
CA LEU A 204 12.55 -25.94 16.73
C LEU A 204 13.51 -26.59 15.74
N ASP A 205 14.67 -25.97 15.46
CA ASP A 205 15.66 -26.57 14.59
C ASP A 205 16.14 -27.94 15.07
N THR A 206 16.47 -28.04 16.35
CA THR A 206 16.90 -29.29 16.96
C THR A 206 15.80 -30.36 16.85
N ASP A 207 14.54 -29.97 17.04
CA ASP A 207 13.39 -30.87 16.98
C ASP A 207 13.12 -31.33 15.54
N LEU A 208 13.25 -30.45 14.55
CA LEU A 208 13.06 -30.76 13.12
C LEU A 208 14.19 -31.64 12.56
N ASP A 209 15.44 -31.42 13.00
CA ASP A 209 16.57 -32.29 12.66
C ASP A 209 16.37 -33.71 13.23
N ALA A 210 15.85 -33.80 14.46
CA ALA A 210 15.52 -35.07 15.11
C ALA A 210 14.32 -35.79 14.46
N ALA A 211 13.43 -35.05 13.78
CA ALA A 211 12.27 -35.61 13.08
C ALA A 211 12.64 -36.38 11.81
N GLY A 212 13.89 -36.29 11.34
CA GLY A 212 14.37 -37.05 10.18
C GLY A 212 13.71 -36.61 8.86
N LEU A 213 13.36 -35.33 8.74
CA LEU A 213 12.80 -34.76 7.52
C LEU A 213 13.75 -34.92 6.34
N THR A 214 13.19 -35.04 5.14
CA THR A 214 13.98 -34.88 3.92
C THR A 214 14.49 -33.45 3.83
N THR A 215 15.59 -33.22 3.10
CA THR A 215 16.12 -31.87 2.88
C THR A 215 15.07 -30.93 2.29
N ASP A 216 14.24 -31.42 1.37
CA ASP A 216 13.20 -30.63 0.71
C ASP A 216 12.06 -30.27 1.68
N ASP A 217 11.60 -31.22 2.49
CA ASP A 217 10.57 -30.97 3.50
C ASP A 217 11.05 -30.01 4.58
N ARG A 218 12.29 -30.19 5.05
CA ARG A 218 12.94 -29.28 6.00
C ARG A 218 12.99 -27.86 5.45
N THR A 219 13.43 -27.70 4.20
CA THR A 219 13.51 -26.40 3.52
C THR A 219 12.13 -25.73 3.42
N ARG A 220 11.07 -26.50 3.14
CA ARG A 220 9.69 -25.96 3.09
C ARG A 220 9.20 -25.50 4.45
N VAL A 221 9.43 -26.29 5.50
CA VAL A 221 9.05 -25.93 6.88
C VAL A 221 9.80 -24.68 7.33
N ASP A 222 11.10 -24.64 7.13
CA ASP A 222 11.94 -23.50 7.50
C ASP A 222 11.52 -22.24 6.78
N PHE A 223 11.25 -22.33 5.47
CA PHE A 223 10.73 -21.20 4.70
C PHE A 223 9.43 -20.65 5.30
N VAL A 224 8.43 -21.50 5.60
CA VAL A 224 7.14 -21.03 6.14
C VAL A 224 7.32 -20.39 7.52
N VAL A 225 8.12 -21.01 8.39
CA VAL A 225 8.41 -20.50 9.73
C VAL A 225 9.08 -19.13 9.66
N ASP A 226 10.17 -19.03 8.89
CA ASP A 226 11.00 -17.83 8.83
C ASP A 226 10.26 -16.70 8.10
N TYR A 227 9.57 -17.02 6.99
CA TYR A 227 8.79 -16.04 6.22
C TYR A 227 7.66 -15.45 7.06
N LEU A 228 6.83 -16.29 7.69
CA LEU A 228 5.70 -15.79 8.47
C LEU A 228 6.10 -15.13 9.77
N THR A 229 7.25 -15.48 10.38
CA THR A 229 7.74 -14.77 11.57
C THR A 229 8.53 -13.50 11.25
N GLY A 230 8.75 -13.19 9.97
CA GLY A 230 9.47 -11.99 9.51
C GLY A 230 11.00 -12.11 9.57
N ASP A 231 11.55 -13.31 9.83
CA ASP A 231 12.99 -13.55 9.77
C ASP A 231 13.44 -13.87 8.34
N THR A 232 13.51 -12.85 7.49
CA THR A 232 13.86 -13.01 6.06
C THR A 232 15.36 -13.04 5.79
N ARG A 233 16.23 -12.98 6.82
CA ARG A 233 17.68 -12.82 6.67
C ARG A 233 18.35 -13.97 5.91
N ASN A 234 17.78 -15.16 6.00
CA ASN A 234 18.30 -16.39 5.38
C ASN A 234 17.39 -16.94 4.28
N ILE A 235 16.36 -16.19 3.88
CA ILE A 235 15.42 -16.61 2.84
C ILE A 235 15.92 -16.13 1.49
N ASP A 236 16.25 -17.08 0.62
CA ASP A 236 16.45 -16.79 -0.80
C ASP A 236 15.12 -16.93 -1.55
N LEU A 237 14.48 -15.80 -1.85
CA LEU A 237 13.21 -15.74 -2.58
C LEU A 237 13.30 -16.29 -4.01
N LEU A 238 14.50 -16.43 -4.59
CA LEU A 238 14.67 -17.04 -5.91
C LEU A 238 14.66 -18.58 -5.85
N THR A 239 14.86 -19.14 -4.66
CA THR A 239 14.85 -20.59 -4.43
C THR A 239 13.74 -21.04 -3.49
N SER A 240 12.87 -20.10 -3.08
CA SER A 240 11.76 -20.40 -2.19
C SER A 240 10.79 -21.39 -2.82
N PRO A 241 10.19 -22.30 -2.03
CA PRO A 241 9.13 -23.15 -2.53
C PRO A 241 7.99 -22.29 -3.11
N VAL A 242 7.43 -22.74 -4.23
CA VAL A 242 6.29 -22.07 -4.86
C VAL A 242 5.01 -22.51 -4.14
N PHE A 243 4.39 -21.59 -3.38
CA PHE A 243 3.15 -21.85 -2.61
C PHE A 243 1.88 -21.50 -3.38
N VAL A 244 2.00 -20.74 -4.47
CA VAL A 244 0.89 -20.34 -5.32
C VAL A 244 1.16 -20.87 -6.72
N ASP A 245 0.18 -21.56 -7.32
CA ASP A 245 0.28 -21.99 -8.71
C ASP A 245 0.38 -20.76 -9.62
N PRO A 246 1.48 -20.58 -10.39
CA PRO A 246 1.64 -19.44 -11.28
C PRO A 246 0.48 -19.28 -12.30
N GLY A 247 -0.15 -20.39 -12.70
CA GLY A 247 -1.31 -20.37 -13.58
C GLY A 247 -2.57 -19.81 -12.91
N GLU A 248 -2.75 -20.08 -11.60
CA GLU A 248 -3.85 -19.54 -10.79
C GLU A 248 -3.61 -18.05 -10.49
N GLU A 249 -2.37 -17.67 -10.18
CA GLU A 249 -1.97 -16.28 -9.97
C GLU A 249 -2.22 -15.42 -11.22
N ALA A 250 -1.85 -15.92 -12.41
CA ALA A 250 -2.03 -15.21 -13.66
C ALA A 250 -3.51 -14.81 -13.88
N ARG A 251 -4.48 -15.63 -13.44
CA ARG A 251 -5.93 -15.35 -13.62
C ARG A 251 -6.36 -13.99 -13.05
N GLY A 252 -5.73 -13.54 -11.97
CA GLY A 252 -6.00 -12.24 -11.37
C GLY A 252 -5.48 -11.06 -12.20
N ARG A 253 -4.35 -11.23 -12.89
CA ARG A 253 -3.71 -10.19 -13.74
C ARG A 253 -4.27 -10.09 -15.15
N ILE A 254 -4.82 -11.19 -15.68
CA ILE A 254 -5.31 -11.23 -17.07
C ILE A 254 -6.32 -10.11 -17.41
N PRO A 255 -7.31 -9.75 -16.57
CA PRO A 255 -8.25 -8.69 -16.89
C PRO A 255 -7.58 -7.34 -17.21
N GLU A 256 -6.60 -6.93 -16.41
CA GLU A 256 -5.84 -5.69 -16.62
C GLU A 256 -4.94 -5.79 -17.86
N LEU A 257 -4.29 -6.94 -18.07
CA LEU A 257 -3.50 -7.17 -19.27
C LEU A 257 -4.35 -7.15 -20.55
N LEU A 258 -5.60 -7.62 -20.51
CA LEU A 258 -6.52 -7.58 -21.63
C LEU A 258 -7.02 -6.17 -21.90
N ALA A 259 -7.31 -5.38 -20.86
CA ALA A 259 -7.64 -3.96 -20.99
C ALA A 259 -6.46 -3.19 -21.62
N GLY A 260 -5.24 -3.38 -21.10
CA GLY A 260 -4.04 -2.78 -21.68
C GLY A 260 -3.75 -3.27 -23.11
N PHE A 261 -4.18 -4.47 -23.48
CA PHE A 261 -4.05 -4.98 -24.85
C PHE A 261 -5.04 -4.31 -25.81
N ASP A 262 -6.27 -4.03 -25.36
CA ASP A 262 -7.28 -3.25 -26.11
C ASP A 262 -6.80 -1.80 -26.34
N GLU A 263 -6.20 -1.20 -25.31
CA GLU A 263 -5.63 0.17 -25.37
C GLU A 263 -4.31 0.24 -26.14
N GLY A 264 -3.68 -0.91 -26.45
CA GLY A 264 -2.42 -0.99 -27.18
C GLY A 264 -1.15 -0.77 -26.34
N HIS A 265 -1.27 -0.71 -25.01
CA HIS A 265 -0.16 -0.59 -24.07
C HIS A 265 0.49 -1.93 -23.72
N VAL A 266 -0.26 -3.04 -23.81
CA VAL A 266 0.24 -4.40 -23.63
C VAL A 266 0.41 -5.07 -24.99
N THR A 267 1.60 -5.62 -25.24
CA THR A 267 1.88 -6.35 -26.49
C THR A 267 1.37 -7.78 -26.46
N ALA A 268 1.04 -8.35 -27.63
CA ALA A 268 0.71 -9.77 -27.75
C ALA A 268 1.81 -10.71 -27.20
N LYS A 269 3.07 -10.25 -27.21
CA LYS A 269 4.20 -11.01 -26.65
C LYS A 269 4.16 -11.05 -25.13
N GLN A 270 3.87 -9.92 -24.48
CA GLN A 270 3.69 -9.87 -23.01
C GLN A 270 2.51 -10.75 -22.59
N MET A 271 1.36 -10.61 -23.26
CA MET A 271 0.20 -11.47 -23.02
C MET A 271 0.52 -12.97 -23.20
N ALA A 272 1.26 -13.32 -24.26
CA ALA A 272 1.64 -14.71 -24.52
C ALA A 272 2.60 -15.28 -23.46
N ALA A 273 3.48 -14.46 -22.91
CA ALA A 273 4.38 -14.86 -21.82
C ALA A 273 3.58 -15.13 -20.54
N GLU A 274 2.61 -14.28 -20.23
CA GLU A 274 1.78 -14.42 -19.03
C GLU A 274 0.90 -15.67 -19.09
N ILE A 275 0.18 -15.89 -20.19
CA ILE A 275 -0.70 -17.05 -20.28
C ILE A 275 0.06 -18.38 -20.40
N ALA A 276 1.37 -18.36 -20.67
CA ALA A 276 2.16 -19.58 -20.87
C ALA A 276 2.24 -20.46 -19.62
N VAL A 277 2.09 -19.87 -18.43
CA VAL A 277 2.07 -20.62 -17.16
C VAL A 277 0.69 -21.17 -16.82
N MET A 278 -0.36 -20.76 -17.54
CA MET A 278 -1.74 -21.20 -17.30
C MET A 278 -2.04 -22.54 -17.98
N THR A 279 -3.16 -23.15 -17.60
CA THR A 279 -3.69 -24.36 -18.26
C THR A 279 -4.01 -24.09 -19.74
N ALA A 280 -4.03 -25.15 -20.56
CA ALA A 280 -4.36 -25.02 -21.99
C ALA A 280 -5.79 -24.49 -22.22
N GLU A 281 -6.72 -24.80 -21.32
CA GLU A 281 -8.10 -24.30 -21.36
C GLU A 281 -8.14 -22.79 -21.06
N ASP A 282 -7.47 -22.35 -20.00
CA ASP A 282 -7.38 -20.93 -19.65
C ASP A 282 -6.70 -20.13 -20.77
N GLN A 283 -5.59 -20.64 -21.32
CA GLN A 283 -4.92 -20.04 -22.47
C GLN A 283 -5.85 -19.85 -23.67
N ALA A 284 -6.72 -20.84 -23.95
CA ALA A 284 -7.67 -20.74 -25.05
C ALA A 284 -8.70 -19.64 -24.80
N ARG A 285 -9.21 -19.53 -23.56
CA ARG A 285 -10.16 -18.49 -23.15
C ARG A 285 -9.55 -17.08 -23.31
N VAL A 286 -8.33 -16.84 -22.84
CA VAL A 286 -7.66 -15.53 -23.03
C VAL A 286 -7.43 -15.22 -24.51
N ARG A 287 -7.00 -16.21 -25.30
CA ARG A 287 -6.79 -16.02 -26.75
C ARG A 287 -8.08 -15.70 -27.51
N GLU A 288 -9.21 -16.26 -27.08
CA GLU A 288 -10.52 -15.95 -27.65
C GLU A 288 -10.90 -14.48 -27.41
N VAL A 289 -10.76 -14.01 -26.17
CA VAL A 289 -11.02 -12.59 -25.83
C VAL A 289 -10.05 -11.65 -26.55
N GLY A 290 -8.75 -11.96 -26.56
CA GLY A 290 -7.75 -11.17 -27.29
C GLY A 290 -7.95 -11.18 -28.81
N LYS A 291 -8.63 -12.19 -29.37
CA LYS A 291 -9.06 -12.19 -30.78
C LYS A 291 -10.27 -11.28 -30.97
N ALA A 292 -11.27 -11.35 -30.09
CA ALA A 292 -12.45 -10.49 -30.14
C ALA A 292 -12.07 -9.00 -30.07
N ILE A 293 -11.18 -8.63 -29.15
CA ILE A 293 -10.61 -7.26 -29.04
C ILE A 293 -9.98 -6.83 -30.37
N ARG A 294 -9.12 -7.66 -30.95
CA ARG A 294 -8.46 -7.38 -32.24
C ARG A 294 -9.45 -7.23 -33.40
N ASP A 295 -10.55 -7.97 -33.36
CA ASP A 295 -11.62 -7.91 -34.34
C ASP A 295 -12.54 -6.69 -34.10
N GLY A 296 -12.22 -5.81 -33.14
CA GLY A 296 -12.94 -4.56 -32.83
C GLY A 296 -14.19 -4.78 -31.98
N GLN A 297 -14.25 -5.87 -31.22
CA GLN A 297 -15.35 -6.18 -30.31
C GLN A 297 -15.02 -5.77 -28.87
N TYR A 298 -16.05 -5.61 -28.04
CA TYR A 298 -15.94 -5.30 -26.61
C TYR A 298 -16.38 -6.52 -25.78
N PRO A 299 -15.53 -7.56 -25.67
CA PRO A 299 -15.84 -8.73 -24.84
C PRO A 299 -15.79 -8.39 -23.35
N ASP A 300 -16.38 -9.26 -22.53
CA ASP A 300 -16.17 -9.21 -21.08
C ASP A 300 -14.72 -9.59 -20.75
N LEU A 301 -14.02 -8.70 -20.05
CA LEU A 301 -12.63 -8.89 -19.65
C LEU A 301 -12.50 -9.65 -18.32
N GLN A 302 -13.60 -9.77 -17.55
CA GLN A 302 -13.62 -10.46 -16.25
C GLN A 302 -13.79 -11.97 -16.43
N LEU A 303 -12.74 -12.61 -16.95
CA LEU A 303 -12.73 -14.03 -17.28
C LEU A 303 -12.84 -14.98 -16.07
N TRP A 304 -12.34 -14.52 -14.92
CA TRP A 304 -12.35 -15.24 -13.64
C TRP A 304 -12.76 -14.30 -12.50
N PRO A 305 -14.05 -14.01 -12.33
CA PRO A 305 -14.52 -13.13 -11.27
C PRO A 305 -14.12 -13.68 -9.90
N GLY A 306 -13.61 -12.80 -9.04
CA GLY A 306 -13.16 -13.15 -7.69
C GLY A 306 -11.70 -13.63 -7.60
N TYR A 307 -10.88 -13.58 -8.65
CA TYR A 307 -9.44 -13.78 -8.50
C TYR A 307 -8.73 -12.47 -8.12
N ALA A 308 -7.79 -12.57 -7.19
CA ALA A 308 -6.99 -11.44 -6.73
C ALA A 308 -5.88 -11.13 -7.73
N ASP A 309 -5.77 -9.85 -8.10
CA ASP A 309 -4.55 -9.35 -8.70
C ASP A 309 -3.50 -9.13 -7.59
N ARG A 310 -2.47 -9.97 -7.57
CA ARG A 310 -1.39 -9.91 -6.58
C ARG A 310 -0.51 -8.68 -6.73
N ASP A 311 -0.35 -8.16 -7.94
CA ASP A 311 0.49 -6.97 -8.17
C ASP A 311 -0.22 -5.75 -7.61
N LYS A 312 -1.53 -5.62 -7.90
CA LYS A 312 -2.39 -4.62 -7.28
C LYS A 312 -2.43 -4.76 -5.76
N LEU A 313 -2.59 -5.97 -5.22
CA LEU A 313 -2.59 -6.19 -3.78
C LEU A 313 -1.25 -5.80 -3.14
N THR A 314 -0.13 -6.08 -3.82
CA THR A 314 1.22 -5.70 -3.38
C THR A 314 1.41 -4.18 -3.39
N GLU A 315 0.89 -3.49 -4.40
CA GLU A 315 0.86 -2.04 -4.46
C GLU A 315 0.04 -1.47 -3.29
N GLN A 316 -1.18 -1.98 -3.06
CA GLN A 316 -2.03 -1.55 -1.94
C GLN A 316 -1.35 -1.75 -0.58
N LEU A 317 -0.69 -2.89 -0.37
CA LEU A 317 0.10 -3.15 0.84
C LEU A 317 1.27 -2.18 0.99
N SER A 318 1.95 -1.83 -0.10
CA SER A 318 3.06 -0.87 -0.10
C SER A 318 2.58 0.55 0.22
N LEU A 319 1.44 0.94 -0.33
CA LEU A 319 0.79 2.22 -0.08
C LEU A 319 0.28 2.32 1.36
N LEU A 320 -0.36 1.26 1.87
CA LEU A 320 -0.77 1.15 3.28
C LEU A 320 0.45 1.33 4.20
N ALA A 321 1.56 0.64 3.92
CA ALA A 321 2.77 0.76 4.73
C ALA A 321 3.33 2.19 4.73
N GLY A 322 3.32 2.88 3.58
CA GLY A 322 3.71 4.28 3.47
C GLY A 322 2.84 5.21 4.32
N ASP A 323 1.50 5.09 4.21
CA ASP A 323 0.58 5.89 5.02
C ASP A 323 0.77 5.65 6.53
N VAL A 324 1.08 4.41 6.96
CA VAL A 324 1.34 4.16 8.39
C VAL A 324 2.66 4.80 8.84
N GLU A 325 3.69 4.85 7.98
CA GLU A 325 4.93 5.58 8.28
C GLU A 325 4.66 7.09 8.41
N ASP A 326 3.80 7.65 7.56
CA ASP A 326 3.42 9.07 7.64
C ASP A 326 2.62 9.36 8.93
N LEU A 327 1.66 8.49 9.28
CA LEU A 327 0.90 8.62 10.53
C LEU A 327 1.82 8.46 11.76
N ARG A 328 2.81 7.56 11.68
CA ARG A 328 3.82 7.42 12.72
C ARG A 328 4.63 8.70 12.88
N ALA A 329 5.14 9.27 11.80
CA ALA A 329 5.92 10.50 11.84
C ALA A 329 5.10 11.64 12.49
N THR A 330 3.81 11.69 12.15
CA THR A 330 2.82 12.60 12.76
C THR A 330 2.68 12.36 14.27
N ALA A 331 2.59 11.10 14.69
CA ALA A 331 2.45 10.74 16.10
C ALA A 331 3.72 11.00 16.93
N ASP A 332 4.89 10.73 16.36
CA ASP A 332 6.18 11.05 16.98
C ASP A 332 6.36 12.58 17.09
N TYR A 333 5.97 13.34 16.05
CA TYR A 333 5.96 14.80 16.08
C TYR A 333 5.10 15.35 17.23
N LEU A 334 3.86 14.87 17.36
CA LEU A 334 2.93 15.29 18.42
C LEU A 334 3.43 14.92 19.82
N ALA A 335 4.10 13.79 19.97
CA ALA A 335 4.62 13.33 21.26
C ALA A 335 5.86 14.10 21.73
N GLU A 336 6.66 14.61 20.80
CA GLU A 336 7.99 15.16 21.08
C GLU A 336 8.05 16.69 21.02
N ASN A 337 7.08 17.34 20.38
CA ASN A 337 7.07 18.79 20.19
C ASN A 337 5.99 19.47 21.05
N ASP A 338 6.30 20.68 21.50
CA ASP A 338 5.33 21.56 22.14
C ASP A 338 4.42 22.18 21.08
N ILE A 339 3.31 21.51 20.81
CA ILE A 339 2.28 21.93 19.84
C ILE A 339 1.35 23.03 20.38
N SER A 340 1.63 23.62 21.55
CA SER A 340 0.79 24.70 22.10
C SER A 340 0.71 25.95 21.21
N ASN A 341 1.69 26.12 20.30
CA ASN A 341 1.70 27.20 19.32
C ASN A 341 1.07 26.82 17.97
N GLU A 342 0.75 25.54 17.80
CA GLU A 342 -0.04 25.06 16.68
C GLU A 342 -1.52 25.13 17.06
N SER A 343 -2.42 24.97 16.10
CA SER A 343 -3.85 24.86 16.36
C SER A 343 -4.21 23.39 16.54
N PRO A 344 -4.01 22.76 17.72
CA PRO A 344 -4.29 21.34 17.92
C PRO A 344 -5.74 20.98 17.59
N GLU A 345 -6.66 21.94 17.61
CA GLU A 345 -8.06 21.80 17.22
C GLU A 345 -8.30 21.54 15.73
N THR A 346 -7.32 21.81 14.85
CA THR A 346 -7.46 21.57 13.40
C THR A 346 -6.93 20.20 12.96
N TRP A 347 -6.24 19.48 13.85
CA TRP A 347 -5.61 18.21 13.53
C TRP A 347 -6.66 17.14 13.23
N GLY A 348 -6.54 16.48 12.08
CA GLY A 348 -7.49 15.48 11.62
C GLY A 348 -8.77 16.09 11.02
N VAL A 349 -8.79 17.40 10.74
CA VAL A 349 -9.96 18.10 10.16
C VAL A 349 -9.58 18.77 8.84
N GLY A 350 -9.84 18.09 7.72
CA GLY A 350 -9.58 18.62 6.38
C GLY A 350 -8.09 18.85 6.09
N ASP A 351 -7.21 18.19 6.83
CA ASP A 351 -5.76 18.21 6.69
C ASP A 351 -5.24 16.87 6.13
N GLU A 352 -3.91 16.77 5.95
CA GLU A 352 -3.29 15.53 5.46
C GLU A 352 -3.45 14.39 6.46
N THR A 353 -3.46 14.65 7.77
CA THR A 353 -3.68 13.61 8.78
C THR A 353 -5.06 12.97 8.63
N ALA A 354 -6.11 13.76 8.40
CA ALA A 354 -7.45 13.25 8.10
C ALA A 354 -7.46 12.37 6.85
N ALA A 355 -6.81 12.85 5.78
CA ALA A 355 -6.71 12.12 4.53
C ALA A 355 -5.95 10.80 4.68
N THR A 356 -4.84 10.79 5.41
CA THR A 356 -4.05 9.59 5.71
C THR A 356 -4.86 8.58 6.52
N ILE A 357 -5.58 9.00 7.57
CA ILE A 357 -6.41 8.08 8.37
C ILE A 357 -7.51 7.44 7.51
N GLU A 358 -8.15 8.22 6.63
CA GLU A 358 -9.18 7.69 5.75
C GLU A 358 -8.61 6.71 4.72
N ARG A 359 -7.46 7.02 4.10
CA ARG A 359 -6.77 6.09 3.19
C ARG A 359 -6.37 4.80 3.90
N LEU A 360 -5.86 4.89 5.13
CA LEU A 360 -5.53 3.71 5.95
C LEU A 360 -6.76 2.85 6.21
N ARG A 361 -7.89 3.48 6.56
CA ARG A 361 -9.16 2.78 6.78
C ARG A 361 -9.62 2.03 5.52
N GLU A 362 -9.75 2.74 4.41
CA GLU A 362 -10.24 2.19 3.14
C GLU A 362 -9.32 1.09 2.61
N ARG A 363 -8.01 1.33 2.56
CA ARG A 363 -7.04 0.35 2.08
C ARG A 363 -7.00 -0.88 2.96
N SER A 364 -7.07 -0.72 4.29
CA SER A 364 -7.13 -1.86 5.19
C SER A 364 -8.37 -2.72 4.90
N ASP A 365 -9.55 -2.12 4.77
CA ASP A 365 -10.78 -2.84 4.46
C ASP A 365 -10.71 -3.54 3.09
N GLU A 366 -10.17 -2.86 2.07
CA GLU A 366 -10.01 -3.41 0.72
C GLU A 366 -9.06 -4.62 0.69
N ILE A 367 -7.89 -4.50 1.33
CA ILE A 367 -6.92 -5.60 1.36
C ILE A 367 -7.50 -6.75 2.20
N VAL A 368 -8.22 -6.48 3.30
CA VAL A 368 -8.90 -7.54 4.10
C VAL A 368 -9.93 -8.26 3.24
N ALA A 369 -10.78 -7.51 2.54
CA ALA A 369 -11.80 -8.06 1.67
C ALA A 369 -11.18 -8.88 0.53
N ALA A 370 -10.14 -8.36 -0.13
CA ALA A 370 -9.41 -9.07 -1.17
C ALA A 370 -8.84 -10.38 -0.62
N ALA A 371 -8.16 -10.32 0.51
CA ALA A 371 -7.50 -11.47 1.08
C ALA A 371 -8.44 -12.54 1.65
N THR A 372 -9.68 -12.18 1.98
CA THR A 372 -10.68 -13.11 2.53
C THR A 372 -11.65 -13.64 1.48
N LEU A 373 -11.93 -12.88 0.43
CA LEU A 373 -12.97 -13.20 -0.55
C LEU A 373 -12.41 -13.66 -1.90
N GLN A 374 -11.15 -13.35 -2.22
CA GLN A 374 -10.59 -13.60 -3.54
C GLN A 374 -9.73 -14.87 -3.61
N HIS A 375 -9.77 -15.53 -4.77
CA HIS A 375 -8.97 -16.68 -5.15
C HIS A 375 -7.60 -16.26 -5.72
N GLY A 376 -6.71 -17.22 -5.96
CA GLY A 376 -5.37 -16.95 -6.53
C GLY A 376 -4.34 -16.44 -5.51
N LEU A 377 -4.75 -16.34 -4.24
CA LEU A 377 -3.83 -16.22 -3.10
C LEU A 377 -3.54 -17.62 -2.54
N ALA A 378 -2.45 -17.76 -1.78
CA ALA A 378 -2.15 -19.02 -1.11
C ALA A 378 -3.35 -19.42 -0.23
N ASP A 379 -3.94 -20.59 -0.52
CA ASP A 379 -5.09 -21.12 0.21
C ASP A 379 -4.62 -21.57 1.59
N ASN A 380 -4.64 -20.63 2.53
CA ASN A 380 -4.35 -20.92 3.91
C ASN A 380 -5.70 -21.37 4.49
N GLY A 381 -5.92 -22.67 4.65
CA GLY A 381 -7.17 -23.22 5.22
C GLY A 381 -7.58 -22.64 6.59
N PHE A 382 -6.71 -21.84 7.20
CA PHE A 382 -7.00 -20.86 8.24
C PHE A 382 -7.36 -19.49 7.65
N GLY A 383 -8.64 -19.10 7.76
CA GLY A 383 -9.14 -17.82 7.27
C GLY A 383 -8.22 -16.64 7.59
N PHE A 384 -7.96 -15.81 6.57
CA PHE A 384 -6.98 -14.73 6.52
C PHE A 384 -7.09 -13.70 7.68
N ARG A 385 -8.21 -13.66 8.43
CA ARG A 385 -8.40 -12.83 9.63
C ARG A 385 -7.29 -12.99 10.67
N GLY A 386 -6.73 -14.19 10.85
CA GLY A 386 -5.63 -14.40 11.80
C GLY A 386 -4.29 -13.78 11.35
N GLN A 387 -4.12 -13.55 10.05
CA GLN A 387 -2.90 -12.97 9.47
C GLN A 387 -2.93 -11.45 9.41
N TRP A 388 -4.09 -10.80 9.58
CA TRP A 388 -4.21 -9.35 9.57
C TRP A 388 -3.53 -8.65 10.75
N GLN A 389 -3.55 -9.27 11.93
CA GLN A 389 -2.81 -8.77 13.11
C GLN A 389 -1.29 -8.70 12.88
N VAL A 390 -0.79 -9.29 11.78
CA VAL A 390 0.63 -9.28 11.39
C VAL A 390 1.02 -7.99 10.66
N LEU A 391 0.10 -7.38 9.92
CA LEU A 391 0.38 -6.16 9.17
C LEU A 391 0.53 -4.95 10.09
N ASP A 392 -0.07 -4.97 11.29
CA ASP A 392 0.04 -3.94 12.32
C ASP A 392 1.31 -4.03 13.20
N ASP A 393 2.21 -4.99 12.93
CA ASP A 393 3.45 -5.14 13.67
C ASP A 393 4.53 -4.10 13.23
N PRO A 394 4.99 -3.20 14.11
CA PRO A 394 6.07 -2.26 13.79
C PRO A 394 7.41 -2.94 13.48
N ASP A 395 7.66 -4.17 13.97
CA ASP A 395 8.98 -4.82 13.84
C ASP A 395 9.16 -5.53 12.48
N GLY A 396 8.10 -6.09 11.89
CA GLY A 396 8.12 -6.60 10.51
C GLY A 396 8.47 -5.51 9.48
N ARG A 397 8.17 -4.25 9.79
CA ARG A 397 8.37 -3.09 8.92
C ARG A 397 9.79 -2.53 8.98
N ALA A 398 10.44 -2.56 10.15
CA ALA A 398 11.85 -2.17 10.28
C ALA A 398 12.77 -3.03 9.39
N LEU A 399 12.46 -4.32 9.23
CA LEU A 399 13.19 -5.23 8.36
C LEU A 399 13.02 -4.91 6.86
N ALA A 400 11.80 -4.61 6.41
CA ALA A 400 11.53 -4.19 5.03
C ALA A 400 12.22 -2.85 4.70
N CYS A 401 12.19 -1.89 5.63
CA CYS A 401 12.86 -0.60 5.48
C CYS A 401 14.39 -0.72 5.50
N GLU A 402 14.96 -1.61 6.34
CA GLU A 402 16.39 -1.89 6.33
C GLU A 402 16.82 -2.63 5.06
N GLN A 403 16.02 -3.55 4.53
CA GLN A 403 16.27 -4.18 3.22
C GLN A 403 16.23 -3.14 2.10
N ARG A 404 15.24 -2.23 2.07
CA ARG A 404 15.17 -1.13 1.10
C ARG A 404 16.37 -0.20 1.21
N ARG A 405 16.83 0.11 2.43
CA ARG A 405 18.02 0.92 2.72
C ARG A 405 19.31 0.21 2.28
N ARG A 406 19.42 -1.11 2.49
CA ARG A 406 20.56 -1.94 2.02
C ARG A 406 20.57 -2.06 0.50
N LEU A 407 19.41 -2.22 -0.14
CA LEU A 407 19.28 -2.22 -1.60
C LEU A 407 19.72 -0.86 -2.18
N ARG A 408 19.26 0.25 -1.58
CA ARG A 408 19.65 1.61 -1.96
C ARG A 408 21.14 1.87 -1.78
N ALA A 409 21.74 1.35 -0.69
CA ALA A 409 23.18 1.44 -0.45
C ALA A 409 23.99 0.57 -1.42
N ALA A 410 23.49 -0.61 -1.79
CA ALA A 410 24.12 -1.50 -2.76
C ALA A 410 24.09 -0.96 -4.19
N LEU A 411 23.09 -0.12 -4.52
CA LEU A 411 22.94 0.50 -5.83
C LEU A 411 23.76 1.80 -6.01
N GLY A 412 24.45 2.28 -4.97
CA GLY A 412 25.39 3.40 -5.06
C GLY A 412 24.73 4.79 -4.95
N SER A 413 25.38 5.67 -4.19
CA SER A 413 24.90 7.00 -3.76
C SER A 413 24.95 8.12 -4.81
N ASP A 414 25.19 7.82 -6.10
CA ASP A 414 25.36 8.84 -7.14
C ASP A 414 24.11 9.06 -8.03
N CYS A 415 22.94 8.58 -7.62
CA CYS A 415 21.67 8.98 -8.24
C CYS A 415 21.30 10.40 -7.78
N VAL A 416 21.73 11.38 -8.57
CA VAL A 416 21.26 12.77 -8.50
C VAL A 416 19.73 12.79 -8.55
N GLU A 417 19.09 13.45 -7.59
CA GLU A 417 17.67 13.79 -7.62
C GLU A 417 17.34 14.56 -8.91
N VAL A 418 16.82 13.83 -9.90
CA VAL A 418 15.96 14.38 -10.94
C VAL A 418 14.73 13.50 -10.89
N GLY A 419 13.63 14.04 -10.37
CA GLY A 419 12.35 13.34 -10.33
C GLY A 419 11.96 12.89 -11.74
N ILE A 420 11.66 11.61 -11.87
CA ILE A 420 10.88 10.96 -12.93
C ILE A 420 10.56 9.54 -12.45
N ASP A 421 9.29 9.16 -12.64
CA ASP A 421 8.77 7.79 -12.60
C ASP A 421 9.72 6.77 -13.23
N ALA A 422 9.98 5.68 -12.52
CA ALA A 422 10.77 4.57 -13.05
C ALA A 422 9.93 3.30 -13.07
N ASP A 423 9.12 3.17 -14.13
CA ASP A 423 8.78 1.89 -14.73
C ASP A 423 10.08 1.23 -15.23
N LEU A 424 10.56 0.22 -14.51
CA LEU A 424 11.78 -0.49 -14.87
C LEU A 424 11.44 -1.75 -15.70
N HIS A 425 11.32 -1.57 -17.02
CA HIS A 425 11.48 -2.68 -17.95
C HIS A 425 12.96 -3.11 -17.99
N LEU A 426 13.26 -4.30 -17.45
CA LEU A 426 14.57 -4.94 -17.55
C LEU A 426 14.91 -5.28 -19.01
N LEU A 427 15.75 -4.44 -19.62
CA LEU A 427 16.56 -4.80 -20.77
C LEU A 427 17.61 -5.83 -20.36
N GLY A 428 17.63 -6.96 -21.08
CA GLY A 428 18.63 -8.01 -20.92
C GLY A 428 20.04 -7.48 -21.08
N VAL A 429 20.87 -7.70 -20.06
CA VAL A 429 22.31 -7.53 -20.11
C VAL A 429 22.94 -8.92 -20.02
N ASP A 430 23.45 -9.38 -21.16
CA ASP A 430 24.42 -10.48 -21.25
C ASP A 430 25.69 -10.09 -20.48
N VAL A 431 26.02 -10.83 -19.42
CA VAL A 431 27.34 -10.77 -18.80
C VAL A 431 28.16 -11.94 -19.29
N HIS A 432 29.03 -11.66 -20.28
CA HIS A 432 30.17 -12.50 -20.60
C HIS A 432 31.17 -12.52 -19.42
N ALA A 433 31.54 -13.71 -18.96
CA ALA A 433 32.78 -13.94 -18.23
C ALA A 433 33.56 -15.11 -18.88
N PRO A 434 34.91 -15.05 -19.00
CA PRO A 434 35.68 -15.97 -19.81
C PRO A 434 36.16 -17.24 -19.07
N LEU A 435 36.07 -18.36 -19.80
CA LEU A 435 36.96 -19.54 -19.89
C LEU A 435 37.96 -19.83 -18.74
N VAL A 436 37.86 -21.03 -18.13
CA VAL A 436 38.71 -22.26 -18.30
C VAL A 436 38.05 -23.36 -17.44
N GLY A 437 37.84 -24.63 -17.85
CA GLY A 437 38.29 -25.37 -19.02
C GLY A 437 37.57 -26.73 -19.14
N GLU A 438 37.73 -27.29 -20.35
CA GLU A 438 37.71 -28.71 -20.75
C GLU A 438 36.57 -29.64 -20.29
N GLY A 439 35.77 -30.12 -21.25
CA GLY A 439 35.24 -31.48 -21.15
C GLY A 439 33.93 -31.77 -21.88
N VAL A 440 34.09 -32.31 -23.10
CA VAL A 440 33.20 -33.33 -23.71
C VAL A 440 31.90 -32.86 -24.37
N ALA A 441 31.89 -33.05 -25.69
CA ALA A 441 30.76 -33.00 -26.60
C ALA A 441 29.68 -34.04 -26.29
N GLN A 442 28.42 -33.78 -26.67
CA GLN A 442 27.56 -34.66 -27.49
C GLN A 442 26.12 -34.12 -27.59
N PHE A 443 25.60 -34.11 -28.83
CA PHE A 443 24.21 -34.31 -29.30
C PHE A 443 23.03 -33.65 -28.55
N GLY A 444 21.99 -33.12 -29.18
CA GLY A 444 21.52 -33.19 -30.56
C GLY A 444 20.07 -32.69 -30.62
N GLN A 445 19.73 -32.00 -31.69
CA GLN A 445 18.37 -31.57 -32.01
C GLN A 445 17.47 -32.76 -32.36
N PHE A 446 16.26 -32.82 -31.80
CA PHE A 446 15.07 -33.52 -32.30
C PHE A 446 13.84 -32.87 -31.63
N LEU A 447 12.66 -32.66 -32.22
CA LEU A 447 12.16 -32.56 -33.60
C LEU A 447 10.69 -32.10 -33.50
N VAL A 448 10.23 -31.27 -34.44
CA VAL A 448 8.80 -31.02 -34.69
C VAL A 448 8.38 -31.75 -35.97
N ARG A 449 7.27 -32.48 -35.86
CA ARG A 449 6.34 -33.02 -36.89
C ARG A 449 6.64 -34.35 -37.57
N ASP A 450 5.72 -35.28 -37.31
CA ASP A 450 5.39 -36.46 -38.12
C ASP A 450 4.10 -36.18 -38.92
N LEU A 451 4.18 -36.31 -40.24
CA LEU A 451 3.07 -36.63 -41.14
C LEU A 451 3.63 -37.49 -42.29
N GLY A 452 3.40 -38.80 -42.19
CA GLY A 452 2.99 -39.69 -43.30
C GLY A 452 3.97 -40.01 -44.45
N GLY A 453 4.20 -41.31 -44.69
CA GLY A 453 4.24 -41.85 -46.05
C GLY A 453 5.49 -42.62 -46.53
N VAL A 454 5.61 -43.89 -46.11
CA VAL A 454 5.74 -45.12 -46.93
C VAL A 454 6.64 -45.13 -48.22
N VAL A 455 7.71 -45.95 -48.12
CA VAL A 455 8.33 -46.92 -49.09
C VAL A 455 9.57 -46.51 -49.94
N PRO A 456 10.54 -47.47 -50.14
CA PRO A 456 11.98 -47.21 -50.09
C PRO A 456 12.73 -47.46 -51.41
N GLY A 457 13.97 -46.96 -51.51
CA GLY A 457 14.86 -47.39 -52.59
C GLY A 457 16.21 -46.69 -52.69
N GLN A 458 17.26 -47.50 -52.51
CA GLN A 458 18.58 -47.42 -53.14
C GLN A 458 19.65 -46.39 -52.71
N ARG A 459 20.86 -46.96 -52.74
CA ARG A 459 22.18 -46.45 -52.33
C ARG A 459 22.84 -45.57 -53.41
N VAL A 460 23.94 -44.95 -52.96
CA VAL A 460 25.18 -44.59 -53.68
C VAL A 460 25.31 -43.12 -54.09
N GLY A 461 26.41 -42.48 -53.65
CA GLY A 461 27.06 -41.44 -54.45
C GLY A 461 27.74 -40.32 -53.67
N GLN A 462 29.06 -40.38 -53.54
CA GLN A 462 29.94 -39.31 -53.06
C GLN A 462 30.07 -38.13 -54.04
N ARG A 463 30.65 -37.04 -53.50
CA ARG A 463 31.26 -35.85 -54.14
C ARG A 463 30.24 -34.75 -54.47
N GLY A 464 30.43 -33.49 -54.14
CA GLY A 464 31.64 -32.71 -53.84
C GLY A 464 31.51 -31.39 -54.59
N GLY A 465 32.00 -30.28 -54.02
CA GLY A 465 32.14 -29.01 -54.74
C GLY A 465 31.31 -27.87 -54.16
N GLN A 466 31.98 -27.02 -53.38
CA GLN A 466 31.49 -25.71 -53.01
C GLN A 466 31.73 -24.69 -54.13
N ARG A 467 30.82 -23.72 -54.17
CA ARG A 467 30.87 -22.35 -54.75
C ARG A 467 30.42 -22.18 -56.22
N PRO A 468 30.00 -20.96 -56.60
CA PRO A 468 28.96 -20.13 -55.99
C PRO A 468 28.01 -19.60 -57.08
N LEU A 469 26.78 -19.16 -56.76
CA LEU A 469 25.97 -18.41 -57.73
C LEU A 469 25.33 -17.16 -57.12
N VAL A 470 25.73 -16.07 -57.76
CA VAL A 470 25.20 -14.71 -57.81
C VAL A 470 23.66 -14.67 -57.78
N VAL A 471 23.10 -13.77 -56.96
CA VAL A 471 21.72 -13.30 -57.05
C VAL A 471 21.77 -11.82 -57.44
N PRO A 472 21.20 -11.41 -58.59
CA PRO A 472 20.88 -10.01 -58.84
C PRO A 472 19.42 -9.70 -58.46
N HIS A 473 19.27 -8.45 -58.02
CA HIS A 473 18.07 -7.64 -57.87
C HIS A 473 16.98 -7.92 -58.92
N ASP A 474 15.72 -8.02 -58.49
CA ASP A 474 14.65 -7.09 -58.87
C ASP A 474 13.31 -7.47 -58.21
N LEU A 475 12.63 -6.45 -57.67
CA LEU A 475 11.17 -6.20 -57.68
C LEU A 475 10.73 -5.43 -56.43
N PHE A 476 11.01 -4.12 -56.44
CA PHE A 476 10.18 -3.10 -55.83
C PHE A 476 9.51 -2.33 -56.97
N GLN A 477 8.19 -2.27 -56.99
CA GLN A 477 7.45 -1.19 -57.64
C GLN A 477 6.37 -0.65 -56.70
N PRO A 478 6.26 0.68 -56.56
CA PRO A 478 5.14 1.35 -55.91
C PRO A 478 4.04 1.63 -56.93
N VAL A 479 2.78 1.63 -56.50
CA VAL A 479 1.66 2.15 -57.30
C VAL A 479 1.01 3.30 -56.54
N LEU A 480 1.25 4.51 -57.07
CA LEU A 480 0.39 5.68 -56.90
C LEU A 480 -0.77 5.59 -57.89
N GLY A 481 -1.97 5.96 -57.46
CA GLY A 481 -3.11 6.16 -58.36
C GLY A 481 -4.38 6.59 -57.63
N GLY A 482 -4.69 7.89 -57.68
CA GLY A 482 -6.08 8.37 -57.85
C GLY A 482 -6.26 8.83 -59.30
N PRO A 483 -7.36 9.51 -59.71
CA PRO A 483 -8.58 9.90 -58.98
C PRO A 483 -9.90 9.56 -59.72
N ASP A 484 -11.06 9.75 -59.07
CA ASP A 484 -12.18 10.54 -59.65
C ASP A 484 -13.31 10.83 -58.63
N LEU A 485 -13.85 12.05 -58.76
CA LEU A 485 -14.92 12.73 -58.01
C LEU A 485 -16.33 12.16 -58.37
N VAL A 486 -17.37 12.29 -57.55
CA VAL A 486 -18.29 13.46 -57.47
C VAL A 486 -19.35 13.25 -56.35
N ALA A 487 -19.55 14.31 -55.55
CA ALA A 487 -20.76 14.84 -54.84
C ALA A 487 -21.64 13.91 -53.95
N ASP A 488 -22.16 14.32 -52.79
CA ASP A 488 -22.76 15.60 -52.34
C ASP A 488 -22.78 15.71 -50.79
N GLY A 489 -22.72 16.96 -50.27
CA GLY A 489 -23.27 17.48 -48.98
C GLY A 489 -22.79 16.89 -47.64
N ASP A 490 -22.44 17.62 -46.58
CA ASP A 490 -22.61 19.02 -46.21
C ASP A 490 -21.48 19.49 -45.26
N LEU A 491 -21.11 20.76 -45.41
CA LEU A 491 -20.16 21.52 -44.62
C LEU A 491 -20.87 22.20 -43.44
N GLU A 492 -20.36 22.02 -42.21
CA GLU A 492 -20.40 23.07 -41.20
C GLU A 492 -19.05 23.23 -40.51
N GLN A 493 -18.79 24.47 -40.12
CA GLN A 493 -17.50 25.11 -39.97
C GLN A 493 -16.82 24.89 -38.62
N PHE A 494 -15.51 24.79 -38.70
CA PHE A 494 -14.55 25.03 -37.62
C PHE A 494 -14.53 26.50 -37.19
N ASP A 495 -14.51 26.76 -35.88
CA ASP A 495 -13.86 27.93 -35.30
C ASP A 495 -12.98 27.55 -34.09
N ARG A 496 -11.70 27.38 -34.41
CA ARG A 496 -10.49 27.86 -33.73
C ARG A 496 -10.53 28.11 -32.22
N GLY A 497 -9.80 27.26 -31.50
CA GLY A 497 -9.07 27.58 -30.28
C GLY A 497 -7.79 26.75 -30.23
N GLY A 498 -6.70 27.28 -30.79
CA GLY A 498 -5.40 26.60 -30.84
C GLY A 498 -4.61 26.78 -29.54
N SER A 499 -4.04 25.68 -29.05
CA SER A 499 -2.94 25.67 -28.09
C SER A 499 -1.71 25.02 -28.72
N VAL A 500 -0.58 25.68 -28.49
CA VAL A 500 0.72 25.50 -29.12
C VAL A 500 1.36 24.17 -28.69
N PHE A 501 1.73 23.34 -29.66
CA PHE A 501 2.61 22.18 -29.45
C PHE A 501 4.06 22.66 -29.29
N ALA A 502 4.65 22.40 -28.12
CA ALA A 502 6.10 22.40 -27.97
C ALA A 502 6.64 21.09 -28.57
N GLY A 503 7.14 21.16 -29.81
CA GLY A 503 7.85 20.06 -30.44
C GLY A 503 9.24 19.91 -29.82
N LEU A 504 9.47 18.80 -29.14
CA LEU A 504 10.81 18.36 -28.76
C LEU A 504 11.51 17.82 -30.02
N VAL A 505 12.52 18.53 -30.49
CA VAL A 505 13.43 18.07 -31.55
C VAL A 505 14.56 17.28 -30.87
N VAL A 506 14.55 15.95 -31.00
CA VAL A 506 15.68 15.11 -30.58
C VAL A 506 16.70 15.10 -31.72
N VAL A 507 17.80 15.82 -31.53
CA VAL A 507 18.99 15.71 -32.39
C VAL A 507 19.86 14.58 -31.85
N ALA A 508 20.03 13.51 -32.63
CA ALA A 508 20.99 12.46 -32.34
C ALA A 508 22.41 13.01 -32.52
N LEU A 509 23.21 13.03 -31.45
CA LEU A 509 24.66 13.27 -31.50
C LEU A 509 25.38 11.95 -31.23
N GLU A 510 26.32 11.61 -32.11
CA GLU A 510 27.15 10.41 -31.98
C GLU A 510 28.08 10.49 -30.75
N PRO A 511 28.43 9.34 -30.13
CA PRO A 511 29.32 9.32 -28.98
C PRO A 511 30.74 9.74 -29.37
N GLY A 512 31.15 10.94 -28.95
CA GLY A 512 32.50 11.47 -29.17
C GLY A 512 32.62 12.99 -29.33
N ALA A 513 31.52 13.73 -29.39
CA ALA A 513 31.57 15.19 -29.52
C ALA A 513 31.93 15.88 -28.19
N ARG A 514 33.10 16.55 -28.15
CA ARG A 514 33.45 17.50 -27.08
C ARG A 514 32.86 18.87 -27.41
N VAL A 515 32.01 19.40 -26.53
CA VAL A 515 31.53 20.79 -26.64
C VAL A 515 32.44 21.68 -25.80
N ALA A 516 33.05 22.65 -26.46
CA ALA A 516 33.88 23.69 -25.86
C ALA A 516 33.01 24.72 -25.12
N GLY A 517 33.45 25.13 -23.94
CA GLY A 517 32.77 26.12 -23.11
C GLY A 517 32.78 27.51 -23.74
N LEU A 518 31.70 28.25 -23.48
CA LEU A 518 31.69 29.70 -23.59
C LEU A 518 31.62 30.28 -22.17
N VAL A 519 32.68 31.00 -21.83
CA VAL A 519 32.80 31.93 -20.71
C VAL A 519 32.14 33.24 -21.12
N ASP A 520 31.47 33.92 -20.19
CA ASP A 520 31.40 35.38 -20.18
C ASP A 520 31.72 35.91 -18.76
N PRO A 521 32.44 37.04 -18.60
CA PRO A 521 33.17 37.40 -17.39
C PRO A 521 32.54 38.57 -16.61
N GLY A 522 33.05 38.77 -15.38
CA GLY A 522 32.94 40.00 -14.58
C GLY A 522 31.90 39.89 -13.48
N ASP A 523 32.13 40.21 -12.21
CA ASP A 523 33.24 40.77 -11.43
C ASP A 523 33.12 40.09 -10.05
N GLY A 524 34.15 39.71 -9.29
CA GLY A 524 35.31 40.48 -8.90
C GLY A 524 35.26 40.75 -7.39
N GLN A 525 36.08 40.01 -6.63
CA GLN A 525 36.60 40.32 -5.27
C GLN A 525 35.61 40.20 -4.08
N HIS A 526 35.91 39.59 -2.92
CA HIS A 526 37.15 39.31 -2.22
C HIS A 526 37.06 38.04 -1.35
N VAL A 527 38.19 37.35 -1.27
CA VAL A 527 38.56 36.29 -0.31
C VAL A 527 38.70 36.86 1.12
N GLY A 528 38.34 36.07 2.14
CA GLY A 528 38.77 36.32 3.52
C GLY A 528 38.16 35.36 4.54
N ASP A 529 38.92 34.34 4.91
CA ASP A 529 38.71 33.45 6.06
C ASP A 529 38.44 34.22 7.37
N ALA A 530 37.63 33.64 8.27
CA ALA A 530 38.07 33.22 9.62
C ALA A 530 36.89 32.91 10.57
N LEU A 531 37.01 31.74 11.20
CA LEU A 531 36.38 31.35 12.46
C LEU A 531 36.52 32.42 13.56
N GLY A 532 35.49 32.62 14.37
CA GLY A 532 35.61 33.48 15.56
C GLY A 532 34.35 33.60 16.41
N VAL A 533 34.24 32.70 17.39
CA VAL A 533 33.37 32.76 18.57
C VAL A 533 33.38 34.15 19.24
N ALA A 534 32.20 34.69 19.57
CA ALA A 534 31.89 35.30 20.87
C ALA A 534 30.51 35.96 20.85
N GLY A 535 29.66 35.58 21.81
CA GLY A 535 28.39 36.23 22.05
C GLY A 535 28.53 37.66 22.57
N ARG A 536 27.43 38.40 22.47
CA ARG A 536 27.06 39.43 23.43
C ARG A 536 25.60 39.79 23.28
N HIS A 537 24.94 39.81 24.44
CA HIS A 537 23.72 40.54 24.74
C HIS A 537 23.75 41.96 24.17
N THR A 538 22.62 42.36 23.61
CA THR A 538 22.16 43.75 23.62
C THR A 538 20.68 43.77 23.95
N GLU A 539 20.40 44.14 25.19
CA GLU A 539 19.13 44.74 25.61
C GLU A 539 18.96 46.12 24.96
N LEU A 540 17.70 46.58 24.96
CA LEU A 540 17.17 47.96 24.92
C LEU A 540 16.15 48.17 23.76
N PRO A 541 15.17 49.08 23.92
CA PRO A 541 14.20 49.13 25.02
C PRO A 541 12.77 49.41 24.50
N GLY A 542 11.78 49.22 25.37
CA GLY A 542 10.38 49.54 25.10
C GLY A 542 10.04 51.03 25.05
N ARG A 543 8.96 51.31 24.31
CA ARG A 543 7.99 52.43 24.35
C ARG A 543 6.82 51.94 23.48
N GLY A 544 5.54 51.97 23.81
CA GLY A 544 4.78 52.75 24.77
C GLY A 544 3.53 53.29 24.05
N VAL A 545 2.38 52.65 24.29
CA VAL A 545 0.98 53.16 24.35
C VAL A 545 0.50 54.16 23.26
N ALA A 546 -0.55 53.80 22.51
CA ALA A 546 -1.90 54.43 22.56
C ALA A 546 -2.83 54.02 21.39
N ASP A 547 -4.06 53.63 21.75
CA ASP A 547 -5.37 53.85 21.12
C ASP A 547 -5.59 53.85 19.60
N GLY A 548 -6.57 53.02 19.20
CA GLY A 548 -7.74 53.47 18.45
C GLY A 548 -7.77 53.18 16.94
N GLY A 549 -8.74 52.35 16.51
CA GLY A 549 -9.08 52.26 15.08
C GLY A 549 -9.98 51.08 14.71
N VAL A 550 -11.29 51.28 14.87
CA VAL A 550 -12.33 50.47 14.21
C VAL A 550 -12.18 50.60 12.69
N GLY A 551 -12.22 49.48 11.98
CA GLY A 551 -12.24 49.45 10.51
C GLY A 551 -12.82 48.15 9.97
N HIS A 552 -14.13 48.16 9.70
CA HIS A 552 -14.81 47.19 8.84
C HIS A 552 -14.21 47.22 7.42
N GLY A 553 -14.13 46.05 6.81
CA GLY A 553 -13.78 45.87 5.41
C GLY A 553 -14.37 44.57 4.88
N ASP A 554 -15.68 44.61 4.59
CA ASP A 554 -16.40 43.61 3.82
C ASP A 554 -15.77 43.43 2.42
N CYS A 555 -15.66 42.19 1.97
CA CYS A 555 -15.54 41.84 0.56
C CYS A 555 -16.64 40.81 0.23
N LEU A 556 -17.81 41.35 -0.10
CA LEU A 556 -18.91 40.66 -0.76
C LEU A 556 -18.56 40.41 -2.24
N LEU A 557 -18.54 39.15 -2.66
CA LEU A 557 -18.74 38.76 -4.06
C LEU A 557 -20.01 37.90 -4.14
N MET A 558 -21.11 38.56 -4.50
CA MET A 558 -22.38 37.95 -4.87
C MET A 558 -22.33 37.50 -6.33
N GLY A 559 -22.46 36.19 -6.58
CA GLY A 559 -22.73 35.62 -7.89
C GLY A 559 -24.16 35.05 -7.92
N GLY A 560 -25.13 35.89 -8.30
CA GLY A 560 -26.49 35.44 -8.61
C GLY A 560 -26.60 35.00 -10.07
N GLY A 561 -27.18 33.81 -10.29
CA GLY A 561 -27.53 33.30 -11.61
C GLY A 561 -28.86 32.57 -11.55
N GLY A 562 -29.94 33.28 -11.89
CA GLY A 562 -31.30 32.77 -11.90
C GLY A 562 -31.65 31.98 -13.17
N PHE A 563 -32.58 31.06 -12.97
CA PHE A 563 -33.38 30.32 -13.96
C PHE A 563 -34.15 31.22 -14.94
N ARG A 564 -34.36 30.71 -16.17
CA ARG A 564 -35.51 30.88 -17.10
C ARG A 564 -35.31 29.88 -18.27
N ASP A 565 -36.29 29.21 -18.88
CA ASP A 565 -37.75 29.21 -18.82
C ASP A 565 -38.28 27.76 -18.88
#